data_AF-A0A1H5KA36-F1
#
_entry.id   AF-A0A1H5KA36-F1
#
_cell.length_a   1.000
_cell.length_b   1.000
_cell.length_c   1.000
_cell.angle_alpha   90.00
_cell.angle_beta   90.00
_cell.angle_gamma   90.00
#
_symmetry.space_group_name_H-M   'P 1'
#
loop_
_entity.id
_entity.type
_entity.pdbx_description
1 polymer ?
#
loop_
_entity_poly.entity_id
_entity_poly.type
_entity_poly.pdbx_seq_one_letter_code
_entity_poly.pdbx_strand_id
1 'polypeptide(L)'
;MAAMGRVIEAIKGNPEVFAAVVAFIGIGGGILGNFIGARIQLRGGRAQADAARDAARITAEAQRLAALRDDRRREIAQFVQKARETVSYAKALYQRDHQGGDQAAIRTAYLELSQKQAELELIAPASLVELARQVVVVVESCMDLADDRAPAERVRRRLEATPVMSPHHVWAQRALRALDDARVANLARDGNEYAAFRSAARTALEQLPHVGDDERLLLLDDTYRFHLRERRRDQEESLNAALGELVSAARRLLKSEDVG
;
A
#
# COMPACT_ATOMS: atom_id res chain seq x y z
N MET A 1 -83.06 -38.14 -4.09
CA MET A 1 -82.26 -38.25 -2.84
C MET A 1 -82.52 -39.56 -2.06
N ALA A 2 -82.81 -40.68 -2.73
CA ALA A 2 -82.92 -42.02 -2.08
C ALA A 2 -81.93 -43.06 -2.64
N ALA A 3 -81.10 -42.68 -3.63
CA ALA A 3 -80.09 -43.55 -4.25
C ALA A 3 -78.68 -43.36 -3.64
N MET A 4 -78.36 -42.16 -3.15
CA MET A 4 -77.04 -41.87 -2.56
C MET A 4 -76.88 -42.45 -1.14
N GLY A 5 -77.99 -42.68 -0.42
CA GLY A 5 -77.99 -43.36 0.88
C GLY A 5 -77.65 -44.85 0.78
N ARG A 6 -78.06 -45.53 -0.30
CA ARG A 6 -77.76 -46.97 -0.50
C ARG A 6 -76.31 -47.25 -0.86
N VAL A 7 -75.61 -46.31 -1.51
CA VAL A 7 -74.17 -46.46 -1.83
C VAL A 7 -73.32 -46.35 -0.56
N ILE A 8 -73.68 -45.47 0.38
CA ILE A 8 -72.96 -45.31 1.65
C ILE A 8 -73.20 -46.51 2.58
N GLU A 9 -74.39 -47.13 2.53
CA GLU A 9 -74.70 -48.33 3.30
C GLU A 9 -74.02 -49.58 2.76
N ALA A 10 -73.87 -49.71 1.43
CA ALA A 10 -73.09 -50.79 0.80
C ALA A 10 -71.58 -50.69 1.09
N ILE A 11 -71.05 -49.48 1.31
CA ILE A 11 -69.62 -49.25 1.61
C ILE A 11 -69.27 -49.63 3.07
N LYS A 12 -70.24 -49.62 4.00
CA LYS A 12 -69.98 -50.01 5.41
C LYS A 12 -69.89 -51.52 5.64
N GLY A 13 -70.37 -52.34 4.71
CA GLY A 13 -70.49 -53.79 4.89
C GLY A 13 -69.36 -54.65 4.32
N ASN A 14 -68.42 -54.09 3.54
CA ASN A 14 -67.36 -54.88 2.89
C ASN A 14 -66.03 -54.10 2.78
N PRO A 15 -65.12 -54.23 3.76
CA PRO A 15 -63.81 -53.58 3.74
C PRO A 15 -62.92 -54.01 2.56
N GLU A 16 -63.20 -55.16 1.93
CA GLU A 16 -62.47 -55.67 0.76
C GLU A 16 -62.75 -54.87 -0.53
N VAL A 17 -63.95 -54.31 -0.69
CA VAL A 17 -64.31 -53.48 -1.87
C VAL A 17 -63.70 -52.08 -1.75
N PHE A 18 -63.59 -51.56 -0.53
CA PHE A 18 -62.92 -50.29 -0.26
C PHE A 18 -61.41 -50.38 -0.51
N ALA A 19 -60.78 -51.51 -0.13
CA ALA A 19 -59.38 -51.79 -0.43
C ALA A 19 -59.11 -51.93 -1.94
N ALA A 20 -60.01 -52.58 -2.69
CA ALA A 20 -59.88 -52.76 -4.14
C ALA A 20 -59.98 -51.44 -4.93
N VAL A 21 -60.89 -50.53 -4.54
CA VAL A 21 -61.05 -49.22 -5.20
C VAL A 21 -59.89 -48.28 -4.87
N VAL A 22 -59.38 -48.30 -3.64
CA VAL A 22 -58.20 -47.51 -3.24
C VAL A 22 -56.93 -48.04 -3.91
N ALA A 23 -56.79 -49.36 -4.09
CA ALA A 23 -55.70 -49.96 -4.84
C ALA A 23 -55.74 -49.61 -6.34
N PHE A 24 -56.93 -49.55 -6.95
CA PHE A 24 -57.09 -49.19 -8.37
C PHE A 24 -56.78 -47.70 -8.64
N ILE A 25 -57.14 -46.81 -7.71
CA ILE A 25 -56.82 -45.37 -7.79
C ILE A 25 -55.32 -45.13 -7.55
N GLY A 26 -54.68 -45.90 -6.66
CA GLY A 26 -53.22 -45.86 -6.44
C GLY A 26 -52.40 -46.33 -7.64
N ILE A 27 -52.86 -47.35 -8.37
CA ILE A 27 -52.15 -47.89 -9.54
C ILE A 27 -52.47 -47.08 -10.82
N GLY A 28 -53.69 -46.56 -10.97
CA GLY A 28 -54.08 -45.70 -12.10
C GLY A 28 -53.48 -44.29 -12.05
N GLY A 29 -53.32 -43.71 -10.85
CA GLY A 29 -52.70 -42.39 -10.66
C GLY A 29 -51.18 -42.37 -10.87
N GLY A 30 -50.49 -43.49 -10.61
CA GLY A 30 -49.03 -43.59 -10.73
C GLY A 30 -48.52 -43.58 -12.17
N ILE A 31 -49.29 -44.11 -13.13
CA ILE A 31 -48.84 -44.26 -14.52
C ILE A 31 -49.08 -42.96 -15.33
N LEU A 32 -50.20 -42.26 -15.09
CA LEU A 32 -50.49 -40.98 -15.75
C LEU A 32 -49.69 -39.82 -15.13
N GLY A 33 -49.43 -39.88 -13.81
CA GLY A 33 -48.57 -38.94 -13.09
C GLY A 33 -47.09 -39.04 -13.49
N ASN A 34 -46.57 -40.25 -13.73
CA ASN A 34 -45.21 -40.44 -14.23
C ASN A 34 -45.02 -39.95 -15.68
N PHE A 35 -46.04 -40.05 -16.53
CA PHE A 35 -45.92 -39.62 -17.94
C PHE A 35 -46.00 -38.09 -18.11
N ILE A 36 -46.82 -37.42 -17.30
CA ILE A 36 -46.91 -35.94 -17.25
C ILE A 36 -45.73 -35.36 -16.45
N GLY A 37 -45.34 -36.01 -15.35
CA GLY A 37 -44.16 -35.68 -14.54
C GLY A 37 -42.86 -35.79 -15.32
N ALA A 38 -42.65 -36.85 -16.10
CA ALA A 38 -41.47 -37.02 -16.95
C ALA A 38 -41.41 -35.99 -18.09
N ARG A 39 -42.56 -35.59 -18.67
CA ARG A 39 -42.60 -34.59 -19.76
C ARG A 39 -42.39 -33.15 -19.26
N ILE A 40 -42.79 -32.85 -18.02
CA ILE A 40 -42.50 -31.59 -17.33
C ILE A 40 -41.07 -31.60 -16.74
N GLN A 41 -40.55 -32.73 -16.25
CA GLN A 41 -39.15 -32.87 -15.83
C GLN A 41 -38.15 -32.83 -17.00
N LEU A 42 -38.53 -33.29 -18.21
CA LEU A 42 -37.64 -33.19 -19.39
C LEU A 42 -37.55 -31.77 -19.97
N ARG A 43 -38.58 -30.93 -19.79
CA ARG A 43 -38.55 -29.50 -20.17
C ARG A 43 -38.08 -28.60 -19.03
N GLY A 44 -38.46 -28.92 -17.79
CA GLY A 44 -38.02 -28.27 -16.56
C GLY A 44 -36.58 -28.58 -16.19
N GLY A 45 -36.06 -29.77 -16.54
CA GLY A 45 -34.67 -30.15 -16.33
C GLY A 45 -33.70 -29.42 -17.26
N ARG A 46 -34.11 -29.08 -18.49
CA ARG A 46 -33.34 -28.18 -19.36
C ARG A 46 -33.37 -26.74 -18.84
N ALA A 47 -34.54 -26.24 -18.45
CA ALA A 47 -34.65 -24.92 -17.84
C ALA A 47 -33.90 -24.81 -16.49
N GLN A 48 -33.90 -25.84 -15.65
CA GLN A 48 -33.11 -25.91 -14.42
C GLN A 48 -31.62 -26.09 -14.71
N ALA A 49 -31.22 -26.87 -15.72
CA ALA A 49 -29.82 -27.01 -16.10
C ALA A 49 -29.27 -25.73 -16.71
N ASP A 50 -30.06 -25.01 -17.50
CA ASP A 50 -29.67 -23.71 -18.06
C ASP A 50 -29.66 -22.64 -16.96
N ALA A 51 -30.66 -22.61 -16.06
CA ALA A 51 -30.62 -21.73 -14.89
C ALA A 51 -29.46 -22.04 -13.93
N ALA A 52 -29.09 -23.31 -13.76
CA ALA A 52 -27.93 -23.71 -12.95
C ALA A 52 -26.61 -23.35 -13.63
N ARG A 53 -26.53 -23.42 -14.98
CA ARG A 53 -25.37 -22.94 -15.74
C ARG A 53 -25.23 -21.42 -15.64
N ASP A 54 -26.34 -20.69 -15.76
CA ASP A 54 -26.34 -19.24 -15.62
C ASP A 54 -25.98 -18.83 -14.19
N ALA A 55 -26.54 -19.50 -13.17
CA ALA A 55 -26.16 -19.28 -11.78
C ALA A 55 -24.69 -19.63 -11.51
N ALA A 56 -24.17 -20.73 -12.08
CA ALA A 56 -22.77 -21.11 -11.96
C ALA A 56 -21.85 -20.11 -12.67
N ARG A 57 -22.25 -19.60 -13.83
CA ARG A 57 -21.51 -18.56 -14.57
C ARG A 57 -21.48 -17.25 -13.79
N ILE A 58 -22.62 -16.79 -13.29
CA ILE A 58 -22.72 -15.58 -12.45
C ILE A 58 -21.87 -15.75 -11.19
N THR A 59 -21.92 -16.93 -10.55
CA THR A 59 -21.11 -17.22 -9.37
C THR A 59 -19.62 -17.23 -9.68
N ALA A 60 -19.20 -17.82 -10.80
CA ALA A 60 -17.80 -17.85 -11.23
C ALA A 60 -17.29 -16.45 -11.59
N GLU A 61 -18.10 -15.64 -12.27
CA GLU A 61 -17.78 -14.23 -12.56
C GLU A 61 -17.68 -13.41 -11.27
N ALA A 62 -18.60 -13.59 -10.33
CA ALA A 62 -18.55 -12.94 -9.01
C ALA A 62 -17.31 -13.35 -8.19
N GLN A 63 -16.97 -14.65 -8.17
CA GLN A 63 -15.77 -15.16 -7.51
C GLN A 63 -14.49 -14.58 -8.14
N ARG A 64 -14.44 -14.49 -9.47
CA ARG A 64 -13.30 -13.90 -10.18
C ARG A 64 -13.16 -12.41 -9.85
N LEU A 65 -14.25 -11.66 -9.81
CA LEU A 65 -14.24 -10.25 -9.44
C LEU A 65 -13.81 -10.06 -7.99
N ALA A 66 -14.30 -10.89 -7.06
CA ALA A 66 -13.87 -10.86 -5.66
C ALA A 66 -12.37 -11.15 -5.51
N ALA A 67 -11.84 -12.17 -6.21
CA ALA A 67 -10.41 -12.47 -6.19
C ALA A 67 -9.55 -11.31 -6.70
N LEU A 68 -9.95 -10.67 -7.81
CA LEU A 68 -9.25 -9.49 -8.34
C LEU A 68 -9.25 -8.31 -7.37
N ARG A 69 -10.36 -8.09 -6.64
CA ARG A 69 -10.46 -7.04 -5.60
C ARG A 69 -9.47 -7.31 -4.47
N ASP A 70 -9.42 -8.54 -3.98
CA ASP A 70 -8.54 -8.93 -2.90
C ASP A 70 -7.06 -8.82 -3.29
N ASP A 71 -6.71 -9.21 -4.52
CA ASP A 71 -5.36 -9.06 -5.06
C ASP A 71 -4.97 -7.58 -5.16
N ARG A 72 -5.82 -6.72 -5.73
CA ARG A 72 -5.54 -5.27 -5.78
C ARG A 72 -5.37 -4.64 -4.41
N ARG A 73 -6.25 -4.97 -3.45
CA ARG A 73 -6.16 -4.46 -2.09
C ARG A 73 -4.82 -4.85 -1.45
N ARG A 74 -4.38 -6.08 -1.65
CA ARG A 74 -3.10 -6.60 -1.15
C ARG A 74 -1.92 -5.86 -1.78
N GLU A 75 -1.90 -5.73 -3.10
CA GLU A 75 -0.78 -5.08 -3.80
C GLU A 75 -0.68 -3.58 -3.46
N ILE A 76 -1.80 -2.87 -3.33
CA ILE A 76 -1.79 -1.46 -2.92
C ILE A 76 -1.22 -1.32 -1.50
N ALA A 77 -1.61 -2.21 -0.57
CA ALA A 77 -1.10 -2.19 0.79
C ALA A 77 0.42 -2.48 0.83
N GLN A 78 0.87 -3.46 0.05
CA GLN A 78 2.29 -3.81 -0.03
C GLN A 78 3.12 -2.69 -0.67
N PHE A 79 2.61 -2.04 -1.72
CA PHE A 79 3.26 -0.87 -2.32
C PHE A 79 3.42 0.28 -1.30
N VAL A 80 2.35 0.63 -0.57
CA VAL A 80 2.41 1.68 0.47
C VAL A 80 3.40 1.32 1.57
N GLN A 81 3.42 0.05 2.00
CA GLN A 81 4.38 -0.44 2.98
C GLN A 81 5.82 -0.28 2.46
N LYS A 82 6.10 -0.73 1.23
CA LYS A 82 7.45 -0.65 0.64
C LYS A 82 7.93 0.77 0.42
N ALA A 83 7.04 1.69 0.06
CA ALA A 83 7.37 3.12 -0.05
C ALA A 83 7.84 3.68 1.31
N ARG A 84 7.12 3.36 2.39
CA ARG A 84 7.48 3.78 3.75
C ARG A 84 8.76 3.12 4.25
N GLU A 85 8.94 1.83 3.98
CA GLU A 85 10.16 1.09 4.33
C GLU A 85 11.38 1.71 3.65
N THR A 86 11.30 2.00 2.35
CA THR A 86 12.39 2.62 1.57
C THR A 86 12.80 3.97 2.16
N VAL A 87 11.84 4.84 2.45
CA VAL A 87 12.11 6.15 3.08
C VAL A 87 12.67 5.99 4.50
N SER A 88 12.23 4.97 5.25
CA SER A 88 12.80 4.67 6.57
C SER A 88 14.27 4.29 6.48
N TYR A 89 14.66 3.45 5.52
CA TYR A 89 16.05 3.12 5.25
C TYR A 89 16.87 4.35 4.83
N ALA A 90 16.34 5.21 3.95
CA ALA A 90 16.99 6.47 3.60
C ALA A 90 17.19 7.38 4.82
N LYS A 91 16.19 7.50 5.70
CA LYS A 91 16.30 8.27 6.96
C LYS A 91 17.34 7.69 7.92
N ALA A 92 17.61 6.38 7.87
CA ALA A 92 18.63 5.75 8.72
C ALA A 92 20.07 6.19 8.36
N LEU A 93 20.32 6.64 7.12
CA LEU A 93 21.63 7.16 6.69
C LEU A 93 22.10 8.35 7.54
N TYR A 94 21.17 9.15 8.06
CA TYR A 94 21.52 10.29 8.91
C TYR A 94 21.97 9.88 10.32
N GLN A 95 21.75 8.63 10.74
CA GLN A 95 21.96 8.19 12.12
C GLN A 95 23.15 7.24 12.29
N ARG A 96 23.39 6.35 11.32
CA ARG A 96 24.41 5.32 11.43
C ARG A 96 25.75 5.83 10.89
N ASP A 97 26.81 5.69 11.68
CA ASP A 97 28.17 5.78 11.13
C ASP A 97 28.31 4.69 10.07
N HIS A 98 28.57 5.11 8.83
CA HIS A 98 28.52 4.28 7.62
C HIS A 98 29.22 2.93 7.80
N GLN A 99 28.41 1.86 7.91
CA GLN A 99 28.81 0.55 7.44
C GLN A 99 28.15 0.41 6.07
N GLY A 100 28.92 0.15 5.01
CA GLY A 100 28.44 0.17 3.61
C GLY A 100 27.21 -0.71 3.29
N GLY A 101 26.70 -1.50 4.24
CA GLY A 101 25.42 -2.21 4.13
C GLY A 101 24.18 -1.32 4.06
N ASP A 102 24.22 -0.08 4.57
CA ASP A 102 23.01 0.78 4.58
C ASP A 102 22.58 1.21 3.16
N GLN A 103 23.52 1.51 2.26
CA GLN A 103 23.20 1.84 0.86
C GLN A 103 22.67 0.64 0.07
N ALA A 104 23.23 -0.56 0.33
CA ALA A 104 22.74 -1.80 -0.28
C ALA A 104 21.30 -2.12 0.15
N ALA A 105 20.95 -1.84 1.41
CA ALA A 105 19.60 -2.00 1.94
C ALA A 105 18.61 -1.03 1.26
N ILE A 106 18.99 0.25 1.09
CA ILE A 106 18.16 1.25 0.39
C ILE A 106 17.91 0.83 -1.05
N ARG A 107 18.96 0.44 -1.78
CA ARG A 107 18.85 -0.02 -3.17
C ARG A 107 17.93 -1.23 -3.28
N THR A 108 18.07 -2.20 -2.39
CA THR A 108 17.19 -3.37 -2.33
C THR A 108 15.73 -2.97 -2.10
N ALA A 109 15.48 -2.11 -1.10
CA ALA A 109 14.13 -1.64 -0.79
C ALA A 109 13.50 -0.86 -1.97
N TYR A 110 14.28 -0.04 -2.67
CA TYR A 110 13.82 0.69 -3.86
C TYR A 110 13.50 -0.24 -5.04
N LEU A 111 14.30 -1.30 -5.26
CA LEU A 111 14.00 -2.31 -6.28
C LEU A 111 12.71 -3.08 -5.95
N GLU A 112 12.48 -3.42 -4.68
CA GLU A 112 11.23 -4.04 -4.24
C GLU A 112 10.03 -3.11 -4.41
N LEU A 113 10.19 -1.80 -4.13
CA LEU A 113 9.17 -0.79 -4.40
C LEU A 113 8.86 -0.68 -5.90
N SER A 114 9.89 -0.64 -6.74
CA SER A 114 9.76 -0.58 -8.19
C SER A 114 9.04 -1.81 -8.75
N GLN A 115 9.36 -3.00 -8.22
CA GLN A 115 8.64 -4.23 -8.56
C GLN A 115 7.15 -4.11 -8.18
N LYS A 116 6.83 -3.61 -6.98
CA LYS A 116 5.43 -3.42 -6.56
C LYS A 116 4.70 -2.37 -7.37
N GLN A 117 5.39 -1.34 -7.86
CA GLN A 117 4.81 -0.42 -8.83
C GLN A 117 4.43 -1.14 -10.12
N ALA A 118 5.33 -1.94 -10.69
CA ALA A 118 5.07 -2.70 -11.92
C ALA A 118 3.90 -3.68 -11.75
N GLU A 119 3.80 -4.34 -10.59
CA GLU A 119 2.67 -5.22 -10.27
C GLU A 119 1.34 -4.44 -10.18
N LEU A 120 1.35 -3.23 -9.60
CA LEU A 120 0.18 -2.34 -9.62
C LEU A 120 -0.20 -1.90 -11.03
N GLU A 121 0.78 -1.61 -11.90
CA GLU A 121 0.54 -1.22 -13.29
C GLU A 121 -0.25 -2.27 -14.10
N LEU A 122 -0.15 -3.54 -13.72
CA LEU A 122 -0.86 -4.65 -14.37
C LEU A 122 -2.33 -4.78 -13.96
N ILE A 123 -2.68 -4.35 -12.74
CA ILE A 123 -3.98 -4.67 -12.12
C ILE A 123 -4.83 -3.43 -11.80
N ALA A 124 -4.21 -2.24 -11.78
CA ALA A 124 -4.85 -1.00 -11.38
C ALA A 124 -5.22 -0.11 -12.58
N PRO A 125 -6.25 0.75 -12.45
CA PRO A 125 -6.55 1.74 -13.47
C PRO A 125 -5.44 2.80 -13.58
N ALA A 126 -5.29 3.39 -14.77
CA ALA A 126 -4.25 4.37 -15.07
C ALA A 126 -4.19 5.54 -14.05
N SER A 127 -5.34 6.01 -13.56
CA SER A 127 -5.38 7.07 -12.54
C SER A 127 -4.71 6.69 -11.22
N LEU A 128 -4.79 5.42 -10.82
CA LEU A 128 -4.12 4.94 -9.60
C LEU A 128 -2.61 4.71 -9.86
N VAL A 129 -2.27 4.26 -11.07
CA VAL A 129 -0.88 4.12 -11.51
C VAL A 129 -0.14 5.46 -11.49
N GLU A 130 -0.75 6.54 -11.98
CA GLU A 130 -0.11 7.86 -11.93
C GLU A 130 0.15 8.34 -10.49
N LEU A 131 -0.78 8.06 -9.57
CA LEU A 131 -0.57 8.37 -8.14
C LEU A 131 0.56 7.51 -7.54
N ALA A 132 0.67 6.24 -7.93
CA ALA A 132 1.77 5.39 -7.50
C ALA A 132 3.13 5.91 -8.01
N ARG A 133 3.20 6.38 -9.27
CA ARG A 133 4.40 7.03 -9.81
C ARG A 133 4.79 8.28 -9.03
N GLN A 134 3.82 9.14 -8.67
CA GLN A 134 4.09 10.31 -7.83
C GLN A 134 4.69 9.93 -6.48
N VAL A 135 4.20 8.85 -5.85
CA VAL A 135 4.80 8.33 -4.61
C VAL A 135 6.26 7.93 -4.84
N VAL A 136 6.57 7.21 -5.93
CA VAL A 136 7.95 6.80 -6.23
C VAL A 136 8.86 8.02 -6.44
N VAL A 137 8.43 9.04 -7.19
CA VAL A 137 9.20 10.29 -7.37
C VAL A 137 9.52 10.98 -6.04
N VAL A 138 8.55 11.00 -5.11
CA VAL A 138 8.78 11.57 -3.77
C VAL A 138 9.74 10.71 -2.95
N VAL A 139 9.65 9.38 -3.06
CA VAL A 139 10.59 8.44 -2.41
C VAL A 139 12.01 8.63 -2.95
N GLU A 140 12.20 8.75 -4.26
CA GLU A 140 13.48 9.05 -4.90
C GLU A 140 14.05 10.37 -4.39
N SER A 141 13.24 11.42 -4.35
CA SER A 141 13.65 12.71 -3.80
C SER A 141 14.13 12.61 -2.34
N CYS A 142 13.49 11.75 -1.53
CA CYS A 142 13.94 11.47 -0.15
C CYS A 142 15.29 10.74 -0.12
N MET A 143 15.49 9.77 -1.02
CA MET A 143 16.73 9.02 -1.15
C MET A 143 17.88 9.93 -1.59
N ASP A 144 17.67 10.73 -2.63
CA ASP A 144 18.65 11.68 -3.15
C ASP A 144 19.08 12.68 -2.09
N LEU A 145 18.12 13.25 -1.33
CA LEU A 145 18.45 14.13 -0.22
C LEU A 145 19.29 13.42 0.85
N ALA A 146 18.95 12.16 1.17
CA ALA A 146 19.68 11.38 2.16
C ALA A 146 21.10 11.03 1.70
N ASP A 147 21.28 10.55 0.49
CA ASP A 147 22.61 10.23 -0.06
C ASP A 147 23.50 11.47 -0.13
N ASP A 148 22.94 12.61 -0.53
CA ASP A 148 23.66 13.86 -0.70
C ASP A 148 23.98 14.57 0.64
N ARG A 149 23.07 14.54 1.62
CA ARG A 149 23.20 15.32 2.87
C ARG A 149 23.61 14.50 4.10
N ALA A 150 23.40 13.19 4.11
CA ALA A 150 23.72 12.39 5.28
C ALA A 150 25.21 12.41 5.67
N PRO A 151 26.18 12.44 4.72
CA PRO A 151 27.59 12.53 5.09
C PRO A 151 27.92 13.75 5.96
N ALA A 152 27.54 14.95 5.53
CA ALA A 152 27.78 16.18 6.29
C ALA A 152 27.04 16.18 7.62
N GLU A 153 25.78 15.74 7.64
CA GLU A 153 24.95 15.67 8.86
C GLU A 153 25.55 14.73 9.92
N ARG A 154 26.13 13.59 9.52
CA ARG A 154 26.79 12.68 10.47
C ARG A 154 28.02 13.33 11.09
N VAL A 155 28.87 13.99 10.29
CA VAL A 155 30.02 14.72 10.82
C VAL A 155 29.55 15.80 11.79
N ARG A 156 28.53 16.59 11.41
CA ARG A 156 27.92 17.61 12.27
C ARG A 156 27.45 17.02 13.61
N ARG A 157 26.73 15.89 13.58
CA ARG A 157 26.28 15.21 14.81
C ARG A 157 27.41 14.71 15.69
N ARG A 158 28.51 14.21 15.10
CA ARG A 158 29.70 13.83 15.90
C ARG A 158 30.33 15.05 16.57
N LEU A 159 30.36 16.21 15.89
CA LEU A 159 30.79 17.47 16.51
C LEU A 159 29.85 17.88 17.65
N GLU A 160 28.53 17.81 17.43
CA GLU A 160 27.52 18.12 18.45
C GLU A 160 27.59 17.17 19.65
N ALA A 161 27.91 15.90 19.42
CA ALA A 161 28.06 14.87 20.45
C ALA A 161 29.41 14.94 21.20
N THR A 162 30.29 15.90 20.89
CA THR A 162 31.57 16.05 21.59
C THR A 162 31.32 16.37 23.07
N PRO A 163 31.77 15.52 24.02
CA PRO A 163 31.47 15.68 25.43
C PRO A 163 31.94 17.04 25.98
N VAL A 164 31.13 17.70 26.82
CA VAL A 164 31.44 19.04 27.38
C VAL A 164 32.79 19.09 28.10
N MET A 165 33.16 17.99 28.77
CA MET A 165 34.43 17.87 29.49
C MET A 165 35.64 17.60 28.57
N SER A 166 35.42 17.38 27.27
CA SER A 166 36.50 17.17 26.31
C SER A 166 37.22 18.50 26.03
N PRO A 167 38.56 18.53 25.96
CA PRO A 167 39.30 19.72 25.55
C PRO A 167 38.92 20.19 24.13
N HIS A 168 38.35 19.31 23.30
CA HIS A 168 37.91 19.64 21.94
C HIS A 168 36.50 20.25 21.86
N HIS A 169 35.72 20.26 22.95
CA HIS A 169 34.34 20.72 22.94
C HIS A 169 34.22 22.19 22.50
N VAL A 170 35.08 23.06 23.02
CA VAL A 170 35.07 24.50 22.69
C VAL A 170 35.36 24.72 21.20
N TRP A 171 36.27 23.94 20.61
CA TRP A 171 36.58 24.02 19.18
C TRP A 171 35.44 23.48 18.31
N ALA A 172 34.82 22.37 18.71
CA ALA A 172 33.65 21.82 18.01
C ALA A 172 32.48 22.83 18.00
N GLN A 173 32.18 23.44 19.14
CA GLN A 173 31.13 24.47 19.26
C GLN A 173 31.46 25.72 18.43
N ARG A 174 32.72 26.15 18.39
CA ARG A 174 33.15 27.27 17.54
C ARG A 174 32.95 26.94 16.05
N ALA A 175 33.33 25.75 15.61
CA ALA A 175 33.16 25.32 14.22
C ALA A 175 31.68 25.23 13.84
N LEU A 176 30.83 24.65 14.70
CA LEU A 176 29.39 24.56 14.49
C LEU A 176 28.73 25.94 14.34
N ARG A 177 29.09 26.89 15.21
CA ARG A 177 28.59 28.27 15.11
C ARG A 177 29.02 28.94 13.81
N ALA A 178 30.30 28.84 13.45
CA ALA A 178 30.80 29.44 12.22
C ALA A 178 30.14 28.84 10.95
N LEU A 179 29.83 27.54 10.97
CA LEU A 179 29.07 26.89 9.89
C LEU A 179 27.62 27.39 9.82
N ASP A 180 26.97 27.60 10.96
CA ASP A 180 25.61 28.13 11.02
C ASP A 180 25.57 29.61 10.60
N ASP A 181 26.53 30.44 11.01
CA ASP A 181 26.67 31.84 10.57
C ASP A 181 26.88 31.93 9.06
N ALA A 182 27.74 31.07 8.50
CA ALA A 182 27.94 30.99 7.05
C ALA A 182 26.64 30.61 6.32
N ARG A 183 25.88 29.65 6.85
CA ARG A 183 24.59 29.28 6.25
C ARG A 183 23.59 30.43 6.30
N VAL A 184 23.49 31.13 7.43
CA VAL A 184 22.59 32.29 7.59
C VAL A 184 22.92 33.39 6.58
N ALA A 185 24.20 33.74 6.41
CA ALA A 185 24.63 34.74 5.43
C ALA A 185 24.32 34.31 3.98
N ASN A 186 24.51 33.03 3.64
CA ASN A 186 24.13 32.48 2.34
C ASN A 186 22.61 32.58 2.09
N LEU A 187 21.79 32.23 3.08
CA LEU A 187 20.32 32.32 2.97
C LEU A 187 19.83 33.76 2.87
N ALA A 188 20.52 34.71 3.51
CA ALA A 188 20.27 36.15 3.36
C ALA A 188 20.71 36.72 2.00
N ARG A 189 21.40 35.92 1.18
CA ARG A 189 21.98 36.30 -0.13
C ARG A 189 23.02 37.43 -0.02
N ASP A 190 23.70 37.54 1.13
CA ASP A 190 24.84 38.45 1.28
C ASP A 190 26.14 37.71 0.91
N GLY A 191 26.59 37.91 -0.33
CA GLY A 191 27.78 37.24 -0.86
C GLY A 191 29.09 37.65 -0.16
N ASN A 192 29.19 38.89 0.32
CA ASN A 192 30.40 39.38 0.98
C ASN A 192 30.51 38.82 2.39
N GLU A 193 29.41 38.89 3.16
CA GLU A 193 29.35 38.26 4.48
C GLU A 193 29.54 36.74 4.38
N TYR A 194 28.91 36.10 3.40
CA TYR A 194 29.07 34.67 3.20
C TYR A 194 30.53 34.25 2.99
N ALA A 195 31.28 34.95 2.13
CA ALA A 195 32.69 34.65 1.89
C ALA A 195 33.53 34.76 3.19
N ALA A 196 33.27 35.79 3.99
CA ALA A 196 33.94 35.99 5.28
C ALA A 196 33.59 34.89 6.29
N PHE A 197 32.30 34.58 6.48
CA PHE A 197 31.85 33.54 7.41
C PHE A 197 32.31 32.15 6.96
N ARG A 198 32.31 31.86 5.65
CA ARG A 198 32.83 30.60 5.12
C ARG A 198 34.33 30.44 5.37
N SER A 199 35.10 31.52 5.22
CA SER A 199 36.53 31.50 5.58
C SER A 199 36.73 31.26 7.07
N ALA A 200 35.94 31.91 7.93
CA ALA A 200 35.98 31.68 9.37
C ALA A 200 35.60 30.24 9.74
N ALA A 201 34.58 29.67 9.09
CA ALA A 201 34.18 28.27 9.27
C ALA A 201 35.30 27.30 8.86
N ARG A 202 35.98 27.57 7.73
CA ARG A 202 37.15 26.78 7.31
C ARG A 202 38.24 26.79 8.37
N THR A 203 38.65 27.97 8.84
CA THR A 203 39.69 28.11 9.88
C THR A 203 39.28 27.42 11.19
N ALA A 204 38.01 27.49 11.58
CA ALA A 204 37.52 26.79 12.77
C ALA A 204 37.56 25.25 12.61
N LEU A 205 37.27 24.74 11.42
CA LEU A 205 37.34 23.31 11.11
C LEU A 205 38.78 22.78 11.04
N GLU A 206 39.74 23.59 10.61
CA GLU A 206 41.18 23.25 10.59
C GLU A 206 41.75 23.05 12.01
N GLN A 207 41.13 23.65 13.03
CA GLN A 207 41.50 23.47 14.44
C GLN A 207 41.05 22.12 15.03
N LEU A 208 40.27 21.33 14.29
CA LEU A 208 39.78 20.03 14.72
C LEU A 208 40.65 18.90 14.14
N PRO A 209 41.49 18.23 14.97
CA PRO A 209 42.45 17.23 14.48
C PRO A 209 41.79 15.92 14.03
N HIS A 210 40.54 15.67 14.42
CA HIS A 210 39.80 14.44 14.12
C HIS A 210 38.85 14.55 12.93
N VAL A 211 38.76 15.73 12.30
CA VAL A 211 37.93 15.95 11.10
C VAL A 211 38.85 15.97 9.90
N GLY A 212 38.70 14.98 9.02
CA GLY A 212 39.51 14.88 7.79
C GLY A 212 39.15 15.95 6.75
N ASP A 213 40.01 16.19 5.77
CA ASP A 213 39.79 17.23 4.75
C ASP A 213 38.48 17.02 3.96
N ASP A 214 38.16 15.77 3.60
CA ASP A 214 36.90 15.44 2.93
C ASP A 214 35.69 15.81 3.79
N GLU A 215 35.75 15.56 5.10
CA GLU A 215 34.67 15.89 6.03
C GLU A 215 34.53 17.40 6.23
N ARG A 216 35.65 18.14 6.24
CA ARG A 216 35.64 19.60 6.26
C ARG A 216 34.98 20.16 5.00
N LEU A 217 35.30 19.59 3.83
CA LEU A 217 34.69 19.98 2.57
C LEU A 217 33.19 19.70 2.56
N LEU A 218 32.76 18.53 3.03
CA LEU A 218 31.34 18.18 3.16
C LEU A 218 30.58 19.17 4.04
N LEU A 219 31.12 19.52 5.21
CA LEU A 219 30.51 20.50 6.11
C LEU A 219 30.44 21.90 5.50
N LEU A 220 31.50 22.33 4.79
CA LEU A 220 31.53 23.63 4.12
C LEU A 220 30.56 23.69 2.94
N ASP A 221 30.43 22.62 2.14
CA ASP A 221 29.47 22.55 1.03
C ASP A 221 28.02 22.62 1.54
N ASP A 222 27.74 21.97 2.67
CA ASP A 222 26.43 21.98 3.31
C ASP A 222 25.92 23.40 3.67
N THR A 223 26.83 24.36 3.87
CA THR A 223 26.49 25.76 4.17
C THR A 223 25.81 26.49 3.00
N TYR A 224 26.01 26.03 1.76
CA TYR A 224 25.33 26.61 0.59
C TYR A 224 23.86 26.22 0.49
N ARG A 225 23.41 25.25 1.29
CA ARG A 225 22.13 24.59 1.13
C ARG A 225 21.16 24.99 2.24
N PHE A 226 19.87 24.83 1.97
CA PHE A 226 18.81 25.03 2.96
C PHE A 226 18.97 24.09 4.18
N HIS A 227 18.36 24.49 5.29
CA HIS A 227 18.35 23.69 6.52
C HIS A 227 17.75 22.29 6.25
N LEU A 228 18.54 21.26 6.57
CA LEU A 228 18.16 19.87 6.33
C LEU A 228 16.87 19.49 7.07
N ARG A 229 16.65 20.02 8.28
CA ARG A 229 15.45 19.74 9.08
C ARG A 229 14.16 20.18 8.37
N GLU A 230 14.16 21.36 7.76
CA GLU A 230 13.02 21.89 7.02
C GLU A 230 12.77 21.05 5.76
N ARG A 231 13.81 20.80 4.97
CA ARG A 231 13.70 19.96 3.77
C ARG A 231 13.20 18.54 4.06
N ARG A 232 13.65 17.93 5.15
CA ARG A 232 13.16 16.61 5.58
C ARG A 232 11.70 16.64 5.99
N ARG A 233 11.25 17.72 6.64
CA ARG A 233 9.85 17.93 6.99
C ARG A 233 8.99 18.09 5.73
N ASP A 234 9.41 18.93 4.79
CA ASP A 234 8.71 19.14 3.52
C ASP A 234 8.56 17.84 2.73
N GLN A 235 9.62 17.01 2.70
CA GLN A 235 9.59 15.70 2.06
C GLN A 235 8.66 14.71 2.76
N GLU A 236 8.63 14.70 4.09
CA GLU A 236 7.72 13.86 4.85
C GLU A 236 6.25 14.28 4.66
N GLU A 237 5.98 15.58 4.63
CA GLU A 237 4.66 16.12 4.30
C GLU A 237 4.25 15.75 2.86
N SER A 238 5.17 15.89 1.89
CA SER A 238 4.95 15.50 0.49
C SER A 238 4.67 14.00 0.33
N LEU A 239 5.41 13.14 1.04
CA LEU A 239 5.20 11.69 1.00
C LEU A 239 3.84 11.33 1.61
N ASN A 240 3.50 11.93 2.75
CA ASN A 240 2.21 11.68 3.41
C ASN A 240 1.04 12.15 2.55
N ALA A 241 1.18 13.29 1.85
CA ALA A 241 0.19 13.77 0.90
C ALA A 241 0.02 12.79 -0.27
N ALA A 242 1.11 12.42 -0.95
CA ALA A 242 1.07 11.49 -2.09
C ALA A 242 0.48 10.12 -1.72
N LEU A 243 0.89 9.55 -0.58
CA LEU A 243 0.32 8.30 -0.06
C LEU A 243 -1.16 8.47 0.32
N GLY A 244 -1.55 9.62 0.89
CA GLY A 244 -2.92 9.93 1.25
C GLY A 244 -3.85 9.99 0.03
N GLU A 245 -3.37 10.62 -1.05
CA GLU A 245 -4.08 10.68 -2.34
C GLU A 245 -4.24 9.29 -2.96
N LEU A 246 -3.14 8.51 -3.02
CA LEU A 246 -3.16 7.13 -3.51
C LEU A 246 -4.15 6.26 -2.74
N VAL A 247 -4.09 6.28 -1.40
CA VAL A 247 -4.99 5.48 -0.55
C VAL A 247 -6.44 5.94 -0.69
N SER A 248 -6.69 7.24 -0.85
CA SER A 248 -8.04 7.78 -1.06
C SER A 248 -8.61 7.36 -2.41
N ALA A 249 -7.80 7.39 -3.47
CA ALA A 249 -8.17 6.88 -4.79
C ALA A 249 -8.43 5.36 -4.76
N ALA A 250 -7.55 4.59 -4.11
CA ALA A 250 -7.72 3.15 -3.92
C ALA A 250 -9.02 2.80 -3.20
N ARG A 251 -9.37 3.53 -2.12
CA ARG A 251 -10.63 3.32 -1.40
C ARG A 251 -11.85 3.63 -2.27
N ARG A 252 -11.79 4.67 -3.10
CA ARG A 252 -12.88 4.98 -4.04
C ARG A 252 -13.06 3.89 -5.08
N LEU A 253 -11.96 3.39 -5.64
CA LEU A 253 -11.97 2.26 -6.58
C LEU A 253 -12.62 1.03 -5.94
N LEU A 254 -12.13 0.58 -4.79
CA LEU A 254 -12.66 -0.61 -4.11
C LEU A 254 -14.14 -0.45 -3.74
N LYS A 255 -14.57 0.72 -3.27
CA LYS A 255 -15.99 0.99 -2.98
C LYS A 255 -16.87 1.02 -4.24
N SER A 256 -16.37 1.54 -5.36
CA SER A 256 -17.12 1.56 -6.61
C SER A 256 -17.36 0.15 -7.16
N GLU A 257 -16.46 -0.77 -6.83
CA GLU A 257 -16.61 -2.18 -7.17
C GLU A 257 -17.65 -2.85 -6.26
N ASP A 258 -17.81 -2.47 -4.99
CA ASP A 258 -18.83 -3.04 -4.10
C ASP A 258 -20.30 -2.81 -4.52
N VAL A 259 -20.55 -1.81 -5.38
CA VAL A 259 -21.90 -1.43 -5.82
C VAL A 259 -22.27 -2.01 -7.19
N GLY A 260 -21.29 -2.57 -7.92
CA GLY A 260 -21.47 -3.17 -9.25
C GLY A 260 -21.34 -4.68 -9.22
#